data_AF-A0RR97-F1
#
_entry.id   AF-A0RR97-F1
#
_cell.length_a   1.000
_cell.length_b   1.000
_cell.length_c   1.000
_cell.angle_alpha   90.00
_cell.angle_beta   90.00
_cell.angle_gamma   90.00
#
_symmetry.space_group_name_H-M   'P 1'
#
loop_
_entity.id
_entity.type
_entity.pdbx_description
1 polymer ?
#
loop_
_entity_poly.entity_id
_entity_poly.type
_entity_poly.pdbx_seq_one_letter_code
_entity_poly.pdbx_strand_id
1 'polypeptide(L)'
;MLICHPSKKDIKCKKFKNQTSIYTIIEGEIEFNLYDNDLNLEKSFILGKYNFSIRIPKNKFYKFIMKSDLAVFIEMRNGPYIKENKVELSW
;
A
#
# COMPACT_ATOMS: atom_id res chain seq x y z
N MET A 1 1.45 -2.67 -12.15
CA MET A 1 1.02 -4.06 -11.89
C MET A 1 -0.46 -4.03 -11.56
N LEU A 2 -1.28 -4.83 -12.23
CA LEU A 2 -2.64 -5.11 -11.81
C LEU A 2 -2.59 -6.24 -10.78
N ILE A 3 -3.18 -6.04 -9.61
CA ILE A 3 -3.12 -6.97 -8.49
C ILE A 3 -4.56 -7.34 -8.11
N CYS A 4 -4.80 -8.64 -7.94
CA CYS A 4 -6.06 -9.19 -7.47
C CYS A 4 -5.80 -10.05 -6.23
N HIS A 5 -6.44 -9.70 -5.12
CA HIS A 5 -6.51 -10.52 -3.93
C HIS A 5 -7.92 -11.07 -3.77
N PRO A 6 -8.13 -12.38 -4.03
CA PRO A 6 -9.46 -13.00 -4.02
C PRO A 6 -9.97 -13.32 -2.60
N SER A 7 -9.18 -13.01 -1.58
CA SER A 7 -9.53 -13.17 -0.17
C SER A 7 -8.75 -12.16 0.67
N LYS A 8 -9.24 -11.86 1.87
CA LYS A 8 -8.54 -11.01 2.85
C LYS A 8 -7.14 -11.54 3.10
N LYS A 9 -6.16 -10.65 2.96
CA LYS A 9 -4.76 -10.88 3.33
C LYS A 9 -4.28 -9.77 4.23
N ASP A 10 -3.56 -10.18 5.27
CA ASP A 10 -2.71 -9.26 6.01
C ASP A 10 -1.45 -8.99 5.20
N ILE A 11 -1.31 -7.74 4.81
CA ILE A 11 -0.15 -7.30 4.07
C ILE A 11 0.76 -6.57 5.04
N LYS A 12 1.99 -7.05 5.14
CA LYS A 12 2.99 -6.54 6.08
C LYS A 12 3.31 -5.07 5.82
N CYS A 13 3.66 -4.38 6.90
CA CYS A 13 4.15 -3.02 6.83
C CYS A 13 5.48 -2.98 6.05
N LYS A 14 5.58 -2.05 5.10
CA LYS A 14 6.74 -1.93 4.23
C LYS A 14 7.05 -0.49 3.86
N LYS A 15 8.28 -0.24 3.41
CA LYS A 15 8.69 1.00 2.74
C LYS A 15 9.60 0.71 1.56
N PHE A 16 9.63 1.64 0.62
CA PHE A 16 10.58 1.65 -0.50
C PHE A 16 11.50 2.85 -0.40
N LYS A 17 12.82 2.63 -0.24
CA LYS A 17 13.80 3.70 0.00
C LYS A 17 13.84 4.73 -1.12
N ASN A 18 13.82 4.26 -2.38
CA ASN A 18 14.07 5.09 -3.56
C ASN A 18 12.90 5.09 -4.56
N GLN A 19 11.71 4.61 -4.17
CA GLN A 19 10.58 4.48 -5.09
C GLN A 19 9.31 5.07 -4.48
N THR A 20 8.62 5.88 -5.28
CA THR A 20 7.24 6.28 -5.01
C THR A 20 6.32 5.17 -5.50
N SER A 21 5.29 4.86 -4.72
CA SER A 21 4.22 3.94 -5.14
C SER A 21 2.92 4.70 -5.31
N ILE A 22 2.17 4.41 -6.36
CA ILE A 22 0.81 4.92 -6.56
C ILE A 22 -0.10 3.71 -6.57
N TYR A 23 -1.15 3.76 -5.76
CA TYR A 23 -2.17 2.73 -5.69
C TYR A 23 -3.48 3.31 -6.16
N THR A 24 -4.17 2.59 -7.04
CA THR A 24 -5.48 2.94 -7.57
C THR A 24 -6.40 1.73 -7.37
N ILE A 25 -7.40 1.85 -6.50
CA ILE A 25 -8.37 0.80 -6.19
C ILE A 25 -9.42 0.75 -7.30
N ILE A 26 -9.64 -0.44 -7.84
CA ILE A 26 -10.65 -0.72 -8.87
C ILE A 26 -11.89 -1.34 -8.22
N GLU A 27 -11.68 -2.34 -7.35
CA GLU A 27 -12.73 -3.12 -6.69
C GLU A 27 -12.35 -3.36 -5.22
N GLY A 28 -13.36 -3.33 -4.34
CA GLY A 28 -13.18 -3.51 -2.90
C GLY A 28 -12.70 -2.26 -2.16
N GLU A 29 -12.42 -2.45 -0.87
CA GLU A 29 -11.97 -1.40 0.05
C GLU A 29 -10.69 -1.81 0.77
N ILE A 30 -9.75 -0.86 0.85
CA ILE A 30 -8.45 -1.03 1.49
C ILE A 30 -8.20 0.15 2.42
N GLU A 31 -7.95 -0.12 3.70
CA GLU A 31 -7.43 0.87 4.63
C GLU A 31 -5.92 0.98 4.48
N PHE A 32 -5.42 2.21 4.32
CA PHE A 32 -3.99 2.52 4.29
C PHE A 32 -3.60 3.21 5.58
N ASN A 33 -2.62 2.61 6.27
CA ASN A 33 -1.98 3.21 7.43
C ASN A 33 -0.59 3.70 7.02
N LEU A 34 -0.32 4.99 7.22
CA LEU A 34 0.97 5.62 6.96
C LEU A 34 1.67 5.91 8.28
N TYR A 35 2.95 5.57 8.35
CA TYR A 35 3.76 5.70 9.55
C TYR A 35 4.94 6.65 9.30
N ASP A 36 5.42 7.29 10.35
CA ASP A 36 6.70 8.00 10.34
C ASP A 36 7.89 7.02 10.34
N ASN A 37 9.11 7.53 10.53
CA ASN A 37 10.31 6.68 10.59
C ASN A 37 10.46 5.93 11.92
N ASP A 38 9.81 6.41 12.98
CA ASP A 38 9.78 5.82 14.32
C ASP A 38 8.61 4.84 14.50
N LEU A 39 7.88 4.58 13.40
CA LEU A 39 6.74 3.67 13.31
C LEU A 39 5.48 4.14 14.06
N ASN A 40 5.37 5.43 14.35
CA ASN A 40 4.12 6.02 14.83
C ASN A 40 3.14 6.21 13.67
N LEU A 41 1.86 5.93 13.92
CA LEU A 41 0.80 6.13 12.94
C LEU A 41 0.55 7.62 12.72
N GLU A 42 0.82 8.13 11.53
CA GLU A 42 0.54 9.52 11.15
C GLU A 42 -0.86 9.68 10.55
N LYS A 43 -1.27 8.71 9.72
CA LYS A 43 -2.52 8.81 8.96
C LYS A 43 -3.12 7.45 8.67
N SER A 44 -4.44 7.34 8.85
CA SER A 44 -5.24 6.21 8.34
C SER A 44 -6.38 6.75 7.47
N PHE A 45 -6.68 6.07 6.37
CA PHE A 45 -7.83 6.35 5.51
C PHE A 45 -8.17 5.11 4.67
N ILE A 46 -9.43 5.02 4.28
CA ILE A 46 -9.95 3.94 3.44
C ILE A 46 -10.03 4.43 1.99
N LEU A 47 -9.51 3.63 1.08
CA LEU A 47 -9.69 3.80 -0.36
C LEU A 47 -10.65 2.74 -0.90
N GLY A 48 -11.44 3.12 -1.89
CA GLY A 48 -12.47 2.29 -2.52
C GLY A 48 -13.06 3.03 -3.72
N LYS A 49 -14.34 2.78 -4.05
CA LYS A 49 -14.99 3.30 -5.25
C LYS A 49 -14.95 4.83 -5.40
N TYR A 50 -15.11 5.57 -4.32
CA TYR A 50 -15.25 7.05 -4.35
C TYR A 50 -13.93 7.80 -4.08
N ASN A 51 -13.00 7.18 -3.35
CA ASN A 51 -11.67 7.69 -3.08
C ASN A 51 -10.68 6.61 -3.48
N PHE A 52 -10.25 6.62 -4.74
CA PHE A 52 -9.66 5.42 -5.32
C PHE A 52 -8.15 5.48 -5.46
N SER A 53 -7.50 6.66 -5.38
CA SER A 53 -6.06 6.76 -5.63
C SER A 53 -5.26 7.41 -4.50
N ILE A 54 -4.06 6.88 -4.26
CA ILE A 54 -3.07 7.49 -3.40
C ILE A 54 -1.66 7.39 -3.98
N ARG A 55 -0.88 8.45 -3.76
CA ARG A 55 0.57 8.45 -3.90
C ARG A 55 1.24 8.27 -2.53
N ILE A 56 2.02 7.21 -2.40
CA ILE A 56 2.91 6.95 -1.26
C ILE A 56 4.32 7.41 -1.63
N PRO A 57 4.89 8.41 -0.94
CA PRO A 57 6.23 8.90 -1.23
C PRO A 57 7.30 7.85 -0.91
N LYS A 58 8.48 8.02 -1.49
CA LYS A 58 9.66 7.22 -1.14
C LYS A 58 10.01 7.39 0.34
N ASN A 59 10.64 6.37 0.91
CA ASN A 59 11.03 6.30 2.33
C ASN A 59 9.86 6.48 3.31
N LYS A 60 8.64 6.10 2.93
CA LYS A 60 7.46 6.11 3.81
C LYS A 60 7.06 4.70 4.18
N PHE A 61 6.89 4.43 5.48
CA PHE A 61 6.31 3.18 5.94
C PHE A 61 4.80 3.23 5.77
N TYR A 62 4.26 2.12 5.25
CA TYR A 62 2.83 1.97 5.11
C TYR A 62 2.42 0.50 5.19
N LYS A 63 1.18 0.30 5.65
CA LYS A 63 0.48 -0.98 5.67
C LYS A 63 -0.85 -0.81 4.95
N PHE A 64 -1.28 -1.85 4.25
CA PHE A 64 -2.65 -1.91 3.75
C PHE A 64 -3.41 -3.08 4.36
N ILE A 65 -4.65 -2.81 4.76
CA ILE A 65 -5.55 -3.76 5.40
C ILE A 65 -6.78 -3.87 4.51
N MET A 66 -7.00 -5.07 3.96
CA MET A 66 -8.19 -5.35 3.16
C MET A 66 -9.43 -5.32 4.05
N LYS A 67 -10.42 -4.51 3.69
CA LYS A 67 -11.73 -4.45 4.37
C LYS A 67 -12.76 -5.32 3.66
N SER A 68 -12.67 -5.39 2.33
CA SER A 68 -13.46 -6.30 1.50
C SER A 68 -12.80 -7.67 1.35
N ASP A 69 -13.60 -8.67 0.99
CA ASP A 69 -13.09 -10.03 0.72
C ASP A 69 -12.32 -10.10 -0.61
N LEU A 70 -12.74 -9.31 -1.59
CA LEU A 70 -12.02 -9.09 -2.85
C LEU A 70 -11.39 -7.70 -2.83
N ALA A 71 -10.14 -7.60 -3.28
CA ALA A 71 -9.54 -6.32 -3.65
C ALA A 71 -8.84 -6.42 -4.99
N VAL A 72 -9.18 -5.51 -5.91
CA VAL A 72 -8.50 -5.34 -7.20
C VAL A 72 -7.95 -3.94 -7.27
N PHE A 73 -6.66 -3.79 -7.54
CA PHE A 73 -6.02 -2.48 -7.62
C PHE A 73 -4.82 -2.49 -8.55
N ILE A 74 -4.48 -1.30 -9.04
CA ILE A 74 -3.26 -1.05 -9.80
C ILE A 74 -2.22 -0.49 -8.85
N GLU A 75 -1.03 -1.08 -8.85
CA GLU A 75 0.17 -0.50 -8.28
C GLU A 75 1.10 0.02 -9.40
N MET A 76 1.48 1.29 -9.33
CA MET A 76 2.46 1.92 -10.22
C MET A 76 3.66 2.41 -9.39
N ARG A 77 4.87 2.25 -9.92
CA ARG A 77 6.10 2.78 -9.32
C ARG A 77 6.97 3.44 -10.38
N ASN A 78 7.81 4.38 -9.98
CA ASN A 78 8.71 5.10 -10.88
C ASN A 78 10.01 4.31 -11.18
N GLY A 79 9.88 3.07 -11.68
CA GLY A 79 11.01 2.22 -12.07
C GLY A 79 10.77 0.73 -11.77
N PRO A 80 11.72 -0.15 -12.16
CA PRO A 80 11.62 -1.58 -11.92
C PRO A 80 11.66 -1.92 -10.42
N TYR A 81 11.10 -3.07 -10.04
CA TYR A 81 11.21 -3.55 -8.66
C TYR A 81 12.64 -4.00 -8.34
N ILE A 82 13.22 -3.44 -7.27
CA ILE A 82 14.54 -3.77 -6.77
C ILE A 82 14.37 -4.21 -5.30
N LYS A 83 14.73 -5.46 -4.99
CA LYS A 83 14.43 -6.08 -3.69
C LYS A 83 15.12 -5.35 -2.54
N GLU A 84 16.35 -4.87 -2.77
CA GLU A 84 17.22 -4.18 -1.81
C GLU A 84 16.64 -2.81 -1.39
N ASN A 85 15.76 -2.24 -2.22
CA ASN A 85 15.08 -0.99 -1.91
C ASN A 85 13.87 -1.18 -0.99
N LYS A 86 13.39 -2.42 -0.80
CA LYS A 86 12.25 -2.74 0.04
C LYS A 86 12.73 -3.04 1.46
N VAL A 87 12.15 -2.35 2.42
CA VAL A 87 12.21 -2.73 3.83
C VAL A 87 10.82 -3.22 4.22
N GLU A 88 10.73 -4.42 4.79
CA GLU A 88 9.47 -5.02 5.22
C GLU A 88 9.62 -5.44 6.68
N LEU A 89 8.61 -5.10 7.49
CA LEU A 89 8.54 -5.50 8.89
C LEU A 89 7.81 -6.84 9.01
N SER A 90 7.97 -7.52 10.13
CA SER A 90 7.33 -8.82 10.36
C SER A 90 5.80 -8.72 10.50
N TRP A 91 5.30 -7.54 10.89
CA TRP A 91 3.89 -7.24 11.21
C TRP A 91 3.19 -6.37 10.16
#